data_AF-A0A6S7FWA0-F1
#
_entry.id   AF-A0A6S7FWA0-F1
#
_cell.length_a   1.000
_cell.length_b   1.000
_cell.length_c   1.000
_cell.angle_alpha   90.00
_cell.angle_beta   90.00
_cell.angle_gamma   90.00
#
_symmetry.space_group_name_H-M   'P 1'
#
loop_
_entity.id
_entity.type
_entity.pdbx_description
1 polymer ?
#
loop_
_entity_poly.entity_id
_entity_poly.type
_entity_poly.pdbx_seq_one_letter_code
_entity_poly.pdbx_strand_id
1 'polypeptide(L)'
;MKEVLCKRKLWSRRQNVDVLNSTEIALAVNACWLFKSGERLPVPCQGKVSISDIRVPLMWNEEEHFRAKESISEISRTYHVFCILKLGGQVQETSLVEVDQSSTDVTLDDVVVFDNVDPDFKLNIEIYYTTTSTNDVHSGHKKHVHRTNSDGSFGPKYVLAGHASLGVDDVDGGIKIHDIKKGAVGASPTASAVTADASHTANLPLWSQFCCRLAATPHCTEHDGIQGVLFLQGMTHRKPSWTKCWCRLQKARIECWDSEEESKDPEGKPKNVIKLNKGMEVDENLQGNCEYHHIIILTCTNDEKEPVFACESEEDFHKWKKVLRQALVDLRAWKQTYKYNIVLTDPTPRKLPVFSRMSLYDQIDVEITVDDDLEEEPSKSE
;
A
#
# COMPACT_ATOMS: atom_id res chain seq x y z
N MET A 1 -48.76 -6.33 -18.57
CA MET A 1 -48.31 -7.71 -18.86
C MET A 1 -47.86 -7.71 -20.32
N LYS A 2 -46.55 -7.92 -20.57
CA LYS A 2 -45.83 -7.78 -21.86
C LYS A 2 -45.65 -6.30 -22.28
N GLU A 3 -44.49 -5.78 -22.67
CA GLU A 3 -43.35 -6.37 -23.36
C GLU A 3 -41.99 -5.91 -22.77
N VAL A 4 -41.18 -6.89 -22.39
CA VAL A 4 -39.73 -6.80 -22.20
C VAL A 4 -39.13 -7.43 -23.45
N LEU A 5 -38.61 -6.63 -24.39
CA LEU A 5 -37.87 -7.13 -25.55
C LEU A 5 -37.00 -6.01 -26.16
N CYS A 6 -35.86 -5.76 -25.51
CA CYS A 6 -34.69 -5.28 -26.24
C CYS A 6 -33.43 -5.90 -25.62
N LYS A 7 -33.19 -7.17 -25.94
CA LYS A 7 -31.88 -7.81 -25.83
C LYS A 7 -31.53 -8.42 -27.18
N ARG A 8 -30.24 -8.30 -27.52
CA ARG A 8 -29.47 -9.06 -28.53
C ARG A 8 -29.66 -8.67 -30.00
N LYS A 9 -28.76 -7.82 -30.49
CA LYS A 9 -28.13 -7.97 -31.81
C LYS A 9 -26.75 -7.30 -31.77
N LEU A 10 -25.72 -8.07 -31.46
CA LEU A 10 -24.32 -7.88 -31.86
C LEU A 10 -23.53 -9.06 -31.30
N TRP A 11 -23.64 -10.22 -31.94
CA TRP A 11 -22.68 -11.32 -31.79
C TRP A 11 -22.63 -12.06 -33.12
N SER A 12 -21.70 -11.63 -33.98
CA SER A 12 -21.17 -12.47 -35.06
C SER A 12 -19.83 -11.91 -35.51
N ARG A 13 -18.76 -12.31 -34.81
CA ARG A 13 -17.46 -12.69 -35.40
C ARG A 13 -16.59 -13.28 -34.28
N ARG A 14 -16.18 -14.53 -34.50
CA ARG A 14 -15.25 -15.28 -33.64
C ARG A 14 -13.91 -14.55 -33.53
N GLN A 15 -13.46 -14.32 -32.30
CA GLN A 15 -12.11 -14.58 -31.80
C GLN A 15 -12.17 -14.51 -30.25
N ASN A 16 -11.32 -15.27 -29.56
CA ASN A 16 -11.28 -15.48 -28.11
C ASN A 16 -11.64 -14.22 -27.30
N VAL A 17 -12.70 -14.29 -26.49
CA VAL A 17 -13.00 -13.28 -25.48
C VAL A 17 -13.18 -14.00 -24.16
N ASP A 18 -12.28 -13.72 -23.22
CA ASP A 18 -12.41 -14.11 -21.83
C ASP A 18 -13.79 -13.70 -21.30
N VAL A 19 -14.44 -14.58 -20.55
CA VAL A 19 -15.75 -14.30 -19.95
C VAL A 19 -15.55 -13.28 -18.85
N LEU A 20 -15.69 -12.00 -19.20
CA LEU A 20 -15.65 -10.90 -18.24
C LEU A 20 -16.73 -11.13 -17.18
N ASN A 21 -16.35 -10.99 -15.91
CA ASN A 21 -17.27 -11.15 -14.79
C ASN A 21 -18.27 -9.97 -14.73
N SER A 22 -19.35 -10.12 -13.97
CA SER A 22 -20.43 -9.11 -13.91
C SER A 22 -19.94 -7.72 -13.48
N THR A 23 -18.87 -7.65 -12.68
CA THR A 23 -18.22 -6.40 -12.24
C THR A 23 -17.43 -5.72 -13.36
N GLU A 24 -16.70 -6.47 -14.18
CA GLU A 24 -15.97 -5.94 -15.34
C GLU A 24 -16.91 -5.42 -16.42
N ILE A 25 -18.05 -6.09 -16.62
CA ILE A 25 -19.10 -5.63 -17.54
C ILE A 25 -19.73 -4.33 -17.03
N ALA A 26 -20.03 -4.22 -15.73
CA ALA A 26 -20.56 -2.99 -15.14
C ALA A 26 -19.57 -1.81 -15.25
N LEU A 27 -18.27 -2.07 -15.00
CA LEU A 27 -17.21 -1.09 -15.18
C LEU A 27 -17.06 -0.64 -16.64
N ALA A 28 -17.13 -1.57 -17.60
CA ALA A 28 -17.05 -1.25 -19.02
C ALA A 28 -18.27 -0.47 -19.53
N VAL A 29 -19.48 -0.81 -19.05
CA VAL A 29 -20.72 -0.08 -19.37
C VAL A 29 -20.68 1.34 -18.77
N ASN A 30 -20.26 1.49 -17.51
CA ASN A 30 -20.07 2.80 -16.88
C ASN A 30 -19.01 3.64 -17.59
N ALA A 31 -17.86 3.05 -17.94
CA ALA A 31 -16.81 3.75 -18.69
C ALA A 31 -17.30 4.23 -20.06
N CYS A 32 -18.10 3.41 -20.76
CA CYS A 32 -18.65 3.75 -22.07
C CYS A 32 -19.73 4.85 -22.01
N TRP A 33 -20.51 4.90 -20.92
CA TRP A 33 -21.48 5.98 -20.68
C TRP A 33 -20.79 7.30 -20.30
N LEU A 34 -19.78 7.25 -19.42
CA LEU A 34 -18.99 8.41 -19.00
C LEU A 34 -18.19 9.05 -20.15
N PHE A 35 -17.65 8.22 -21.06
CA PHE A 35 -17.03 8.72 -22.29
C PHE A 35 -18.00 9.52 -23.17
N LYS A 36 -19.31 9.22 -23.12
CA LYS A 36 -20.35 9.94 -23.86
C LYS A 36 -20.87 11.18 -23.13
N SER A 37 -20.82 11.22 -21.79
CA SER A 37 -21.25 12.39 -20.99
C SER A 37 -20.15 13.44 -20.82
N GLY A 38 -18.89 13.12 -21.13
CA GLY A 38 -17.74 13.99 -20.88
C GLY A 38 -17.34 14.06 -19.41
N GLU A 39 -17.99 13.29 -18.53
CA GLU A 39 -17.61 13.16 -17.13
C GLU A 39 -16.38 12.25 -16.99
N ARG A 40 -15.35 12.72 -16.28
CA ARG A 40 -14.19 11.87 -15.98
C ARG A 40 -14.59 10.76 -15.02
N LEU A 41 -14.15 9.54 -15.30
CA LEU A 41 -14.25 8.41 -14.37
C LEU A 41 -13.65 8.80 -13.02
N PRO A 42 -14.35 8.55 -11.90
CA PRO A 42 -13.76 8.75 -10.57
C PRO A 42 -12.55 7.83 -10.42
N VAL A 43 -11.40 8.43 -10.11
CA VAL A 43 -10.15 7.72 -9.80
C VAL A 43 -10.01 7.69 -8.28
N PRO A 44 -9.56 6.57 -7.68
CA PRO A 44 -9.30 6.53 -6.25
C PRO A 44 -8.37 7.66 -5.79
N CYS A 45 -8.65 8.18 -4.59
CA CYS A 45 -7.80 9.19 -3.97
C CYS A 45 -6.43 8.60 -3.63
N GLN A 46 -5.37 9.40 -3.69
CA GLN A 46 -4.05 9.02 -3.18
C GLN A 46 -4.03 9.12 -1.66
N GLY A 47 -2.97 8.60 -1.04
CA GLY A 47 -2.81 8.62 0.41
C GLY A 47 -1.36 8.61 0.86
N LYS A 48 -1.21 8.48 2.18
CA LYS A 48 0.08 8.27 2.84
C LYS A 48 0.20 6.83 3.30
N VAL A 49 1.39 6.26 3.18
CA VAL A 49 1.73 4.92 3.69
C VAL A 49 2.94 5.04 4.60
N SER A 50 2.87 4.50 5.81
CA SER A 50 4.00 4.44 6.72
C SER A 50 4.35 3.01 7.11
N ILE A 51 5.64 2.74 7.23
CA ILE A 51 6.17 1.50 7.81
C ILE A 51 7.02 1.84 9.03
N SER A 52 6.83 1.08 10.11
CA SER A 52 7.58 1.21 11.36
C SER A 52 7.74 -0.15 12.04
N ASP A 53 8.47 -0.17 13.17
CA ASP A 53 8.62 -1.34 14.03
C ASP A 53 9.17 -2.57 13.28
N ILE A 54 10.09 -2.34 12.33
CA ILE A 54 10.67 -3.43 11.53
C ILE A 54 11.60 -4.24 12.44
N ARG A 55 11.29 -5.52 12.61
CA ARG A 55 12.16 -6.47 13.32
C ARG A 55 12.34 -7.74 12.53
N VAL A 56 13.58 -8.17 12.38
CA VAL A 56 13.95 -9.38 11.66
C VAL A 56 14.61 -10.36 12.62
N PRO A 57 13.92 -11.43 13.05
CA PRO A 57 14.51 -12.43 13.91
C PRO A 57 15.69 -13.15 13.25
N LEU A 58 16.70 -13.40 14.07
CA LEU A 58 17.96 -14.04 13.67
C LEU A 58 17.98 -15.51 14.12
N MET A 59 18.69 -16.36 13.36
CA MET A 59 18.80 -17.81 13.58
C MET A 59 20.25 -18.24 13.69
N TRP A 60 20.91 -17.91 14.81
CA TRP A 60 22.29 -18.33 15.04
C TRP A 60 22.43 -19.85 15.08
N ASN A 61 23.46 -20.38 14.44
CA ASN A 61 23.78 -21.80 14.57
C ASN A 61 24.30 -22.08 16.00
N GLU A 62 23.98 -23.24 16.55
CA GLU A 62 24.39 -23.62 17.92
C GLU A 62 25.92 -23.50 18.10
N GLU A 63 26.70 -23.94 17.11
CA GLU A 63 28.16 -23.81 17.11
C GLU A 63 28.66 -22.35 17.18
N GLU A 64 27.93 -21.40 16.58
CA GLU A 64 28.27 -19.97 16.62
C GLU A 64 27.90 -19.34 17.96
N HIS A 65 26.77 -19.76 18.56
CA HIS A 65 26.31 -19.28 19.85
C HIS A 65 27.14 -19.82 21.03
N PHE A 66 27.62 -21.08 20.96
CA PHE A 66 28.46 -21.67 22.00
C PHE A 66 29.92 -21.16 21.94
N ARG A 67 30.48 -20.91 20.74
CA ARG A 67 31.85 -20.35 20.60
C ARG A 67 31.97 -18.93 21.18
N ALA A 68 30.89 -18.15 21.17
CA ALA A 68 30.85 -16.82 21.78
C ALA A 68 31.03 -16.84 23.31
N LYS A 69 30.72 -17.95 23.99
CA LYS A 69 30.78 -18.05 25.46
C LYS A 69 32.08 -18.64 26.02
N GLU A 70 32.86 -19.39 25.24
CA GLU A 70 33.95 -20.21 25.79
C GLU A 70 35.39 -19.84 25.36
N SER A 71 35.63 -18.87 24.47
CA SER A 71 37.00 -18.57 24.03
C SER A 71 37.39 -17.09 24.11
N ILE A 72 38.31 -16.80 25.03
CA ILE A 72 39.23 -15.67 24.93
C ILE A 72 40.14 -16.00 23.73
N SER A 73 39.90 -15.39 22.57
CA SER A 73 40.61 -15.50 21.26
C SER A 73 39.92 -16.28 20.13
N GLU A 74 38.71 -15.92 19.72
CA GLU A 74 38.18 -16.28 18.38
C GLU A 74 37.28 -15.17 17.82
N ILE A 75 37.25 -15.05 16.49
CA ILE A 75 36.73 -13.92 15.69
C ILE A 75 35.26 -13.58 16.02
N SER A 76 35.01 -12.46 16.71
CA SER A 76 33.66 -11.87 16.76
C SER A 76 33.37 -11.22 15.41
N ARG A 77 32.27 -11.63 14.79
CA ARG A 77 31.78 -11.05 13.53
C ARG A 77 30.63 -10.11 13.86
N THR A 78 30.78 -8.86 13.46
CA THR A 78 29.71 -7.86 13.57
C THR A 78 29.07 -7.69 12.20
N TYR A 79 27.75 -7.82 12.16
CA TYR A 79 26.95 -7.58 10.97
C TYR A 79 26.39 -6.17 11.04
N HIS A 80 26.48 -5.44 9.94
CA HIS A 80 25.88 -4.11 9.82
C HIS A 80 24.73 -4.25 8.85
N VAL A 81 23.50 -4.03 9.32
CA VAL A 81 22.26 -4.34 8.60
C VAL A 81 21.42 -3.08 8.42
N PHE A 82 20.81 -2.92 7.26
CA PHE A 82 19.82 -1.87 6.99
C PHE A 82 18.81 -2.36 5.96
N CYS A 83 17.70 -1.63 5.80
CA CYS A 83 16.69 -1.90 4.80
C CYS A 83 16.60 -0.77 3.77
N ILE A 84 16.30 -1.14 2.53
CA ILE A 84 15.83 -0.23 1.50
C ILE A 84 14.34 -0.48 1.29
N LEU A 85 13.59 0.61 1.27
CA LEU A 85 12.14 0.65 1.17
C LEU A 85 11.77 1.39 -0.12
N LYS A 86 11.11 0.70 -1.04
CA LYS A 86 10.76 1.23 -2.37
C LYS A 86 9.25 1.19 -2.56
N LEU A 87 8.64 2.34 -2.85
CA LEU A 87 7.20 2.46 -3.06
C LEU A 87 6.91 3.62 -4.02
N GLY A 88 6.14 3.37 -5.08
CA GLY A 88 5.65 4.45 -5.96
C GLY A 88 6.74 5.36 -6.54
N GLY A 89 7.91 4.80 -6.89
CA GLY A 89 9.06 5.56 -7.38
C GLY A 89 9.87 6.29 -6.29
N GLN A 90 9.41 6.28 -5.04
CA GLN A 90 10.16 6.78 -3.89
C GLN A 90 11.04 5.66 -3.32
N VAL A 91 12.28 6.01 -2.99
CA VAL A 91 13.25 5.10 -2.35
C VAL A 91 13.72 5.74 -1.05
N GLN A 92 13.59 5.00 0.04
CA GLN A 92 14.03 5.40 1.37
C GLN A 92 14.88 4.29 1.98
N GLU A 93 15.72 4.63 2.94
CA GLU A 93 16.59 3.68 3.64
C GLU A 93 16.41 3.83 5.15
N THR A 94 16.62 2.75 5.88
CA THR A 94 16.65 2.78 7.35
C THR A 94 18.04 3.11 7.86
N SER A 95 18.14 3.36 9.17
CA SER A 95 19.41 3.46 9.85
C SER A 95 20.20 2.14 9.75
N LEU A 96 21.52 2.24 9.68
CA LEU A 96 22.42 1.08 9.74
C LEU A 96 22.58 0.65 11.19
N VAL A 97 22.27 -0.62 11.49
CA VAL A 97 22.37 -1.19 12.84
C VAL A 97 23.40 -2.29 12.90
N GLU A 98 24.13 -2.36 14.02
CA GLU A 98 25.12 -3.39 14.29
C GLU A 98 24.46 -4.52 15.09
N VAL A 99 24.65 -5.76 14.63
CA VAL A 99 24.21 -6.97 15.33
C VAL A 99 25.33 -7.99 15.38
N ASP A 100 25.36 -8.74 16.45
CA ASP A 100 26.31 -9.82 16.68
C ASP A 100 25.58 -11.07 17.20
N GLN A 101 26.35 -12.12 17.49
CA GLN A 101 25.82 -13.41 17.96
C GLN A 101 25.02 -13.34 19.28
N SER A 102 25.07 -12.22 20.01
CA SER A 102 24.24 -12.00 21.20
C SER A 102 22.85 -11.43 20.89
N SER A 103 22.64 -10.94 19.66
CA SER A 103 21.42 -10.26 19.22
C SER A 103 20.35 -11.27 18.78
N THR A 104 19.12 -11.19 19.28
CA THR A 104 18.03 -12.09 18.84
C THR A 104 17.36 -11.64 17.54
N ASP A 105 17.33 -10.32 17.32
CA ASP A 105 16.62 -9.69 16.22
C ASP A 105 17.43 -8.50 15.69
N VAL A 106 17.35 -8.25 14.39
CA VAL A 106 17.65 -6.93 13.81
C VAL A 106 16.47 -6.03 14.11
N THR A 107 16.65 -4.97 14.89
CA THR A 107 15.59 -4.00 15.21
C THR A 107 15.90 -2.66 14.54
N LEU A 108 14.97 -2.18 13.72
CA LEU A 108 15.06 -0.88 13.04
C LEU A 108 13.97 0.04 13.58
N ASP A 109 14.39 1.08 14.29
CA ASP A 109 13.49 2.05 14.94
C ASP A 109 12.96 3.12 13.97
N ASP A 110 13.37 3.07 12.70
CA ASP A 110 12.98 4.04 11.69
C ASP A 110 11.48 3.96 11.39
N VAL A 111 10.84 5.14 11.38
CA VAL A 111 9.49 5.34 10.88
C VAL A 111 9.60 6.04 9.54
N VAL A 112 9.22 5.33 8.48
CA VAL A 112 9.32 5.83 7.10
C VAL A 112 7.92 6.07 6.55
N VAL A 113 7.70 7.27 6.02
CA VAL A 113 6.41 7.71 5.46
C VAL A 113 6.59 8.05 3.99
N PHE A 114 5.70 7.51 3.16
CA PHE A 114 5.56 7.80 1.74
C PHE A 114 4.27 8.58 1.52
N ASP A 115 4.33 9.60 0.67
CA ASP A 115 3.17 10.46 0.34
C ASP A 115 2.76 10.30 -1.12
N ASN A 116 1.53 10.71 -1.44
CA ASN A 116 0.95 10.62 -2.79
C ASN A 116 0.98 9.19 -3.37
N VAL A 117 0.58 8.23 -2.54
CA VAL A 117 0.59 6.81 -2.87
C VAL A 117 -0.77 6.36 -3.40
N ASP A 118 -0.76 5.64 -4.53
CA ASP A 118 -1.96 5.01 -5.09
C ASP A 118 -2.39 3.77 -4.27
N PRO A 119 -3.69 3.46 -4.15
CA PRO A 119 -4.19 2.36 -3.32
C PRO A 119 -3.77 0.95 -3.78
N ASP A 120 -3.27 0.79 -4.99
CA ASP A 120 -2.73 -0.47 -5.53
C ASP A 120 -1.21 -0.61 -5.30
N PHE A 121 -0.65 0.20 -4.39
CA PHE A 121 0.78 0.21 -4.09
C PHE A 121 1.34 -1.16 -3.73
N LYS A 122 2.64 -1.30 -4.02
CA LYS A 122 3.49 -2.38 -3.54
C LYS A 122 4.73 -1.78 -2.88
N LEU A 123 4.81 -1.91 -1.56
CA LEU A 123 6.00 -1.58 -0.79
C LEU A 123 6.98 -2.74 -0.90
N ASN A 124 8.11 -2.53 -1.59
CA ASN A 124 9.20 -3.49 -1.61
C ASN A 124 10.19 -3.17 -0.48
N ILE A 125 10.55 -4.20 0.27
CA ILE A 125 11.48 -4.13 1.39
C ILE A 125 12.67 -5.03 1.03
N GLU A 126 13.88 -4.48 1.04
CA GLU A 126 15.11 -5.21 0.76
C GLU A 126 16.06 -5.07 1.94
N ILE A 127 16.50 -6.19 2.52
CA ILE A 127 17.38 -6.23 3.69
C ILE A 127 18.81 -6.44 3.21
N TYR A 128 19.69 -5.49 3.49
CA TYR A 128 21.10 -5.53 3.12
C TYR A 128 21.99 -5.65 4.35
N TYR A 129 23.14 -6.32 4.19
CA TYR A 129 24.14 -6.42 5.24
C TYR A 129 25.57 -6.36 4.73
N THR A 130 26.50 -6.01 5.62
CA THR A 130 27.94 -6.26 5.45
C THR A 130 28.55 -6.76 6.75
N THR A 131 29.76 -7.29 6.72
CA THR A 131 30.42 -7.87 7.90
C THR A 131 31.77 -7.21 8.17
N THR A 132 32.10 -7.03 9.45
CA THR A 132 33.45 -6.69 9.91
C THR A 132 33.98 -7.81 10.80
N SER A 133 35.27 -8.12 10.69
CA SER A 133 35.93 -9.13 11.51
C SER A 133 37.03 -8.51 12.37
N THR A 134 37.23 -9.00 13.59
CA THR A 134 38.25 -8.47 14.53
C THR A 134 39.69 -8.60 14.01
N ASN A 135 39.96 -9.44 13.01
CA ASN A 135 41.27 -9.53 12.36
C ASN A 135 41.65 -8.26 11.57
N ASP A 136 40.67 -7.46 11.17
CA ASP A 136 40.88 -6.20 10.44
C ASP A 136 41.33 -5.05 11.35
N VAL A 137 41.20 -5.20 12.67
CA VAL A 137 41.48 -4.15 13.67
C VAL A 137 42.90 -4.27 14.27
N HIS A 138 43.52 -5.46 14.22
CA HIS A 138 44.84 -5.73 14.84
C HIS A 138 46.04 -5.36 13.94
N SER A 139 45.81 -5.02 12.67
CA SER A 139 46.80 -4.29 11.89
C SER A 139 46.70 -2.82 12.30
N GLY A 140 47.72 -2.24 12.93
CA GLY A 140 47.74 -0.84 13.41
C GLY A 140 47.56 0.25 12.32
N HIS A 141 47.08 -0.13 11.14
CA HIS A 141 46.49 0.74 10.15
C HIS A 141 44.98 0.48 10.17
N LYS A 142 44.17 1.51 10.47
CA LYS A 142 42.73 1.52 10.18
C LYS A 142 42.53 1.39 8.67
N LYS A 143 42.80 0.21 8.09
CA LYS A 143 42.31 -0.15 6.77
C LYS A 143 40.85 -0.49 7.01
N HIS A 144 40.01 0.54 6.98
CA HIS A 144 38.61 0.38 6.62
C HIS A 144 38.54 -0.65 5.48
N VAL A 145 37.57 -1.55 5.54
CA VAL A 145 37.28 -2.55 4.48
C VAL A 145 37.05 -1.80 3.17
N HIS A 146 38.14 -1.45 2.49
CA HIS A 146 38.19 -0.85 1.17
C HIS A 146 38.63 -1.97 0.26
N ARG A 147 37.68 -2.86 -0.04
CA ARG A 147 37.80 -3.66 -1.24
C ARG A 147 37.54 -2.70 -2.40
N THR A 148 38.54 -2.53 -3.26
CA THR A 148 38.38 -1.78 -4.50
C THR A 148 37.34 -2.51 -5.34
N ASN A 149 36.21 -1.85 -5.59
CA ASN A 149 35.26 -2.32 -6.59
C ASN A 149 35.94 -2.34 -7.97
N SER A 150 35.43 -3.15 -8.91
CA SER A 150 35.94 -3.22 -10.29
C SER A 150 35.98 -1.85 -10.98
N ASP A 151 35.18 -0.89 -10.51
CA ASP A 151 35.08 0.50 -10.99
C ASP A 151 35.93 1.51 -10.17
N GLY A 152 36.74 1.06 -9.22
CA GLY A 152 37.65 1.93 -8.44
C GLY A 152 36.97 2.82 -7.38
N SER A 153 35.67 2.62 -7.10
CA SER A 153 34.98 3.29 -5.98
C SER A 153 35.41 2.71 -4.61
N PHE A 154 35.48 3.58 -3.60
CA PHE A 154 35.88 3.24 -2.23
C PHE A 154 34.63 3.17 -1.32
N GLY A 155 34.18 1.97 -0.95
CA GLY A 155 33.04 1.80 -0.04
C GLY A 155 32.87 0.34 0.46
N PRO A 156 32.13 0.12 1.56
CA PRO A 156 31.80 -1.22 2.02
C PRO A 156 30.83 -1.90 1.04
N LYS A 157 31.13 -3.14 0.62
CA LYS A 157 30.21 -3.94 -0.22
C LYS A 157 29.07 -4.47 0.64
N TYR A 158 27.84 -4.11 0.27
CA TYR A 158 26.61 -4.61 0.88
C TYR A 158 26.02 -5.78 0.08
N VAL A 159 25.43 -6.75 0.77
CA VAL A 159 24.84 -7.96 0.20
C VAL A 159 23.36 -8.05 0.58
N LEU A 160 22.50 -8.41 -0.37
CA LEU A 160 21.07 -8.63 -0.13
C LEU A 160 20.86 -9.93 0.66
N ALA A 161 20.36 -9.84 1.89
CA ALA A 161 19.99 -10.99 2.71
C ALA A 161 18.60 -11.55 2.36
N GLY A 162 17.66 -10.67 2.03
CA GLY A 162 16.29 -11.07 1.71
C GLY A 162 15.39 -9.90 1.37
N HIS A 163 14.18 -10.20 0.90
CA HIS A 163 13.22 -9.19 0.47
C HIS A 163 11.76 -9.61 0.71
N ALA A 164 10.87 -8.62 0.78
CA ALA A 164 9.43 -8.79 0.92
C ALA A 164 8.67 -7.72 0.12
N SER A 165 7.39 -7.99 -0.18
CA SER A 165 6.49 -7.04 -0.85
C SER A 165 5.16 -7.00 -0.10
N LEU A 166 4.73 -5.82 0.32
CA LEU A 166 3.47 -5.59 1.03
C LEU A 166 2.56 -4.65 0.23
N GLY A 167 1.24 -4.81 0.34
CA GLY A 167 0.25 -3.95 -0.30
C GLY A 167 -0.87 -3.51 0.64
N VAL A 168 -1.95 -2.96 0.07
CA VAL A 168 -3.09 -2.44 0.84
C VAL A 168 -3.78 -3.49 1.74
N ASP A 169 -3.69 -4.77 1.39
CA ASP A 169 -4.24 -5.87 2.19
C ASP A 169 -3.42 -6.17 3.45
N ASP A 170 -2.15 -5.80 3.46
CA ASP A 170 -1.23 -5.99 4.60
C ASP A 170 -1.33 -4.85 5.62
N VAL A 171 -2.06 -3.78 5.31
CA VAL A 171 -2.21 -2.62 6.20
C VAL A 171 -3.05 -2.97 7.43
N ASP A 172 -2.49 -2.74 8.61
CA ASP A 172 -3.11 -3.01 9.91
C ASP A 172 -2.63 -1.97 10.95
N GLY A 173 -3.46 -1.68 11.95
CA GLY A 173 -3.08 -0.75 13.04
C GLY A 173 -2.03 -1.34 13.98
N GLY A 174 -1.84 -2.66 13.99
CA GLY A 174 -0.88 -3.39 14.80
C GLY A 174 0.34 -3.88 14.03
N ILE A 175 1.24 -4.54 14.76
CA ILE A 175 2.41 -5.21 14.18
C ILE A 175 1.96 -6.57 13.62
N LYS A 176 2.36 -6.86 12.37
CA LYS A 176 2.09 -8.12 11.68
C LYS A 176 3.38 -8.80 11.27
N ILE A 177 3.32 -10.13 11.13
CA ILE A 177 4.43 -10.97 10.70
C ILE A 177 4.25 -11.27 9.21
N HIS A 178 5.34 -11.16 8.47
CA HIS A 178 5.41 -11.38 7.03
C HIS A 178 6.62 -12.24 6.68
N ASP A 179 6.52 -13.01 5.61
CA ASP A 179 7.60 -13.89 5.15
C ASP A 179 8.65 -13.11 4.36
N ILE A 180 9.90 -13.53 4.50
CA ILE A 180 11.06 -13.03 3.75
C ILE A 180 11.41 -14.05 2.68
N LYS A 181 11.54 -13.58 1.44
CA LYS A 181 12.14 -14.36 0.36
C LYS A 181 13.66 -14.19 0.42
N LYS A 182 14.41 -15.30 0.41
CA LYS A 182 15.88 -15.29 0.49
C LYS A 182 16.48 -14.54 -0.70
N GLY A 183 17.52 -13.76 -0.45
CA GLY A 183 18.25 -13.02 -1.48
C GLY A 183 18.94 -13.97 -2.45
N ALA A 184 18.41 -14.08 -3.66
CA ALA A 184 19.12 -14.61 -4.82
C ALA A 184 19.29 -13.50 -5.85
N VAL A 185 20.27 -13.65 -6.73
CA VAL A 185 20.47 -12.76 -7.87
C VAL A 185 19.19 -12.72 -8.72
N GLY A 186 18.70 -11.53 -9.03
CA GLY A 186 17.45 -11.35 -9.80
C GLY A 186 16.16 -11.63 -9.02
N ALA A 187 16.22 -11.88 -7.70
CA ALA A 187 15.04 -12.12 -6.88
C ALA A 187 14.18 -10.86 -6.65
N SER A 188 14.77 -9.68 -6.81
CA SER A 188 14.06 -8.39 -6.86
C SER A 188 14.38 -7.69 -8.20
N PRO A 189 13.40 -7.04 -8.86
CA PRO A 189 13.61 -6.29 -10.10
C PRO A 189 14.66 -5.18 -9.99
N THR A 190 15.04 -4.82 -8.76
CA THR A 190 15.99 -3.76 -8.44
C THR A 190 17.17 -4.24 -7.60
N ALA A 191 17.33 -5.56 -7.39
CA ALA A 191 18.47 -6.12 -6.68
C ALA A 191 19.61 -6.41 -7.66
N SER A 192 20.58 -5.51 -7.71
CA SER A 192 21.90 -5.81 -8.26
C SER A 192 22.82 -6.14 -7.10
N ALA A 193 23.09 -7.43 -6.90
CA ALA A 193 24.32 -7.93 -6.29
C ALA A 193 24.35 -9.46 -6.42
N VAL A 194 24.91 -9.93 -7.54
CA VAL A 194 25.76 -11.13 -7.52
C VAL A 194 26.99 -10.71 -6.72
N THR A 195 27.37 -11.38 -5.64
CA THR A 195 28.18 -12.58 -5.68
C THR A 195 27.93 -13.37 -4.39
N ALA A 196 27.20 -14.46 -4.50
CA ALA A 196 27.56 -15.64 -3.71
C ALA A 196 28.91 -16.12 -4.29
N ASP A 197 30.00 -15.46 -3.89
CA ASP A 197 31.32 -16.04 -4.08
C ASP A 197 31.31 -17.32 -3.25
N ALA A 198 31.40 -18.46 -3.94
CA ALA A 198 31.40 -19.79 -3.35
C ALA A 198 32.62 -20.05 -2.44
N SER A 199 33.43 -19.03 -2.17
CA SER A 199 34.54 -19.06 -1.23
C SER A 199 34.27 -18.20 0.02
N HIS A 200 33.64 -18.81 1.04
CA HIS A 200 33.73 -18.41 2.46
C HIS A 200 33.15 -17.05 2.93
N THR A 201 31.90 -16.69 2.64
CA THR A 201 31.28 -15.48 3.25
C THR A 201 30.03 -15.77 4.07
N ALA A 202 30.02 -15.26 5.31
CA ALA A 202 28.98 -15.47 6.30
C ALA A 202 27.62 -14.90 5.83
N ASN A 203 26.60 -15.75 5.78
CA ASN A 203 25.23 -15.33 5.52
C ASN A 203 24.62 -14.76 6.79
N LEU A 204 23.98 -13.59 6.72
CA LEU A 204 23.17 -13.10 7.82
C LEU A 204 22.06 -14.12 8.11
N PRO A 205 22.01 -14.73 9.30
CA PRO A 205 21.12 -15.86 9.54
C PRO A 205 19.71 -15.37 9.83
N LEU A 206 18.87 -15.22 8.80
CA LEU A 206 17.48 -14.77 8.95
C LEU A 206 16.52 -15.92 9.26
N TRP A 207 15.55 -15.70 10.16
CA TRP A 207 14.45 -16.63 10.46
C TRP A 207 13.40 -16.75 9.32
N SER A 208 13.67 -16.17 8.15
CA SER A 208 12.77 -16.13 6.99
C SER A 208 11.43 -15.42 7.23
N GLN A 209 11.32 -14.67 8.33
CA GLN A 209 10.18 -13.81 8.64
C GLN A 209 10.68 -12.49 9.21
N PHE A 210 9.86 -11.46 9.11
CA PHE A 210 10.02 -10.22 9.84
C PHE A 210 8.66 -9.76 10.36
N CYS A 211 8.65 -8.83 11.30
CA CYS A 211 7.45 -8.11 11.64
C CYS A 211 7.60 -6.61 11.39
N CYS A 212 6.49 -5.96 11.12
CA CYS A 212 6.41 -4.51 10.99
C CYS A 212 4.97 -4.03 11.26
N ARG A 213 4.81 -2.74 11.53
CA ARG A 213 3.52 -2.06 11.43
C ARG A 213 3.46 -1.35 10.08
N LEU A 214 2.52 -1.77 9.22
CA LEU A 214 2.22 -1.08 7.97
C LEU A 214 0.90 -0.33 8.13
N ALA A 215 0.94 1.00 8.06
CA ALA A 215 -0.20 1.88 8.22
C ALA A 215 -0.43 2.70 6.95
N ALA A 216 -1.69 2.99 6.62
CA ALA A 216 -2.02 3.84 5.49
C ALA A 216 -3.26 4.70 5.76
N THR A 217 -3.22 5.95 5.29
CA THR A 217 -4.33 6.91 5.39
C THR A 217 -4.62 7.54 4.03
N PRO A 218 -5.81 7.32 3.45
CA PRO A 218 -6.21 8.00 2.22
C PRO A 218 -6.37 9.51 2.46
N HIS A 219 -5.88 10.37 1.57
CA HIS A 219 -6.00 11.83 1.72
C HIS A 219 -7.45 12.30 1.79
N CYS A 220 -8.35 11.58 1.11
CA CYS A 220 -9.79 11.84 1.16
C CYS A 220 -10.43 11.63 2.55
N THR A 221 -9.68 11.11 3.54
CA THR A 221 -10.13 10.98 4.93
C THR A 221 -9.55 12.05 5.87
N GLU A 222 -8.64 12.91 5.40
CA GLU A 222 -8.01 13.97 6.21
C GLU A 222 -8.94 15.19 6.40
N HIS A 223 -9.88 15.40 5.47
CA HIS A 223 -10.85 16.49 5.53
C HIS A 223 -12.25 15.98 5.86
N ASP A 224 -13.05 16.85 6.48
CA ASP A 224 -14.48 16.60 6.62
C ASP A 224 -15.09 16.42 5.23
N GLY A 225 -15.81 15.31 5.04
CA GLY A 225 -16.50 15.06 3.80
C GLY A 225 -17.70 16.00 3.61
N ILE A 226 -18.51 15.75 2.59
CA ILE A 226 -19.67 16.59 2.31
C ILE A 226 -20.64 16.57 3.50
N GLN A 227 -21.17 17.76 3.83
CA GLN A 227 -22.23 17.95 4.81
C GLN A 227 -23.34 18.82 4.22
N GLY A 228 -24.57 18.61 4.70
CA GLY A 228 -25.73 19.37 4.27
C GLY A 228 -27.05 18.68 4.58
N VAL A 229 -28.15 19.33 4.23
CA VAL A 229 -29.49 18.80 4.44
C VAL A 229 -29.81 17.73 3.40
N LEU A 230 -30.33 16.59 3.85
CA LEU A 230 -30.93 15.56 3.00
C LEU A 230 -32.29 15.14 3.58
N PHE A 231 -33.20 14.71 2.71
CA PHE A 231 -34.42 14.03 3.13
C PHE A 231 -34.22 12.52 3.01
N LEU A 232 -34.28 11.82 4.13
CA LEU A 232 -34.17 10.37 4.15
C LEU A 232 -35.54 9.73 4.02
N GLN A 233 -35.66 8.75 3.12
CA GLN A 233 -36.86 7.95 3.00
C GLN A 233 -36.92 6.91 4.13
N GLY A 234 -37.96 7.01 4.95
CA GLY A 234 -38.35 6.06 5.96
C GLY A 234 -39.66 5.37 5.62
N MET A 235 -40.13 4.54 6.56
CA MET A 235 -41.43 3.89 6.48
C MET A 235 -42.20 4.20 7.76
N THR A 236 -43.24 5.02 7.66
CA THR A 236 -44.13 5.34 8.79
C THR A 236 -45.51 4.79 8.46
N HIS A 237 -46.07 3.94 9.33
CA HIS A 237 -47.37 3.28 9.09
C HIS A 237 -47.52 2.60 7.72
N ARG A 238 -46.46 1.92 7.24
CA ARG A 238 -46.39 1.24 5.92
C ARG A 238 -46.54 2.17 4.71
N LYS A 239 -46.34 3.48 4.89
CA LYS A 239 -46.22 4.45 3.79
C LYS A 239 -44.81 5.06 3.79
N PRO A 240 -44.26 5.37 2.61
CA PRO A 240 -43.01 6.10 2.53
C PRO A 240 -43.20 7.46 3.22
N SER A 241 -42.27 7.81 4.09
CA SER A 241 -42.22 9.10 4.76
C SER A 241 -40.84 9.71 4.57
N TRP A 242 -40.78 11.03 4.48
CA TRP A 242 -39.52 11.75 4.31
C TRP A 242 -39.17 12.48 5.61
N THR A 243 -37.97 12.24 6.10
CA THR A 243 -37.44 12.94 7.28
C THR A 243 -36.33 13.87 6.85
N LYS A 244 -36.47 15.17 7.11
CA LYS A 244 -35.39 16.13 6.94
C LYS A 244 -34.32 15.88 8.00
N CYS A 245 -33.07 15.73 7.58
CA CYS A 245 -31.93 15.54 8.47
C CYS A 245 -30.76 16.40 8.00
N TRP A 246 -29.91 16.80 8.95
CA TRP A 246 -28.55 17.24 8.63
C TRP A 246 -27.66 16.01 8.49
N CYS A 247 -26.98 15.87 7.36
CA CYS A 247 -26.18 14.70 7.03
C CYS A 247 -24.72 15.07 6.82
N ARG A 248 -23.82 14.20 7.28
CA ARG A 248 -22.38 14.28 7.03
C ARG A 248 -21.89 12.96 6.48
N LEU A 249 -21.25 12.99 5.32
CA LEU A 249 -20.48 11.85 4.83
C LEU A 249 -19.08 11.94 5.44
N GLN A 250 -18.70 10.94 6.21
CA GLN A 250 -17.35 10.80 6.70
C GLN A 250 -16.91 9.36 6.54
N LYS A 251 -15.84 9.15 5.76
CA LYS A 251 -15.34 7.82 5.39
C LYS A 251 -16.47 6.99 4.76
N ALA A 252 -16.61 5.73 5.16
CA ALA A 252 -17.65 4.82 4.71
C ALA A 252 -18.98 4.97 5.46
N ARG A 253 -19.34 6.17 5.94
CA ARG A 253 -20.56 6.38 6.75
C ARG A 253 -21.23 7.70 6.42
N ILE A 254 -22.56 7.66 6.28
CA ILE A 254 -23.40 8.85 6.28
C ILE A 254 -24.08 8.92 7.64
N GLU A 255 -23.70 9.91 8.42
CA GLU A 255 -24.25 10.18 9.76
C GLU A 255 -25.33 11.25 9.63
N CYS A 256 -26.46 11.06 10.30
CA CYS A 256 -27.64 11.91 10.18
C CYS A 256 -28.12 12.39 11.55
N TRP A 257 -28.33 13.69 11.70
CA TRP A 257 -28.87 14.36 12.90
C TRP A 257 -30.16 15.12 12.57
N ASP A 258 -30.91 15.51 13.60
CA ASP A 258 -32.12 16.30 13.40
C ASP A 258 -31.82 17.76 13.03
N SER A 259 -30.67 18.29 13.46
CA SER A 259 -30.20 19.62 13.07
C SER A 259 -28.67 19.72 12.93
N GLU A 260 -28.19 20.82 12.35
CA GLU A 260 -26.76 21.08 12.21
C GLU A 260 -26.08 21.28 13.58
N GLU A 261 -26.78 21.87 14.54
CA GLU A 261 -26.28 22.15 15.89
C GLU A 261 -25.93 20.85 16.64
N GLU A 262 -26.79 19.82 16.56
CA GLU A 262 -26.52 18.51 17.15
C GLU A 262 -25.31 17.82 16.51
N SER A 263 -25.04 18.05 15.23
CA SER A 263 -23.89 17.46 14.53
C SER A 263 -22.54 18.04 14.96
N LYS A 264 -22.57 19.23 15.56
CA LYS A 264 -21.38 19.94 16.09
C LYS A 264 -21.09 19.56 17.54
N ASP A 265 -22.05 18.94 18.24
CA ASP A 265 -21.86 18.45 19.60
C ASP A 265 -21.01 17.17 19.59
N PRO A 266 -19.83 17.16 20.24
CA PRO A 266 -18.98 15.96 20.32
C PRO A 266 -19.63 14.77 21.07
N GLU A 267 -20.63 15.02 21.91
CA GLU A 267 -21.41 13.95 22.59
C GLU A 267 -22.69 13.57 21.81
N GLY A 268 -23.07 14.38 20.82
CA GLY A 268 -24.26 14.23 20.00
C GLY A 268 -24.22 12.99 19.10
N LYS A 269 -24.89 11.91 19.52
CA LYS A 269 -24.97 10.68 18.72
C LYS A 269 -25.88 10.89 17.51
N PRO A 270 -25.47 10.44 16.31
CA PRO A 270 -26.32 10.51 15.13
C PRO A 270 -27.58 9.66 15.30
N LYS A 271 -28.71 10.21 14.88
CA LYS A 271 -30.02 9.55 14.87
C LYS A 271 -30.04 8.34 13.94
N ASN A 272 -29.33 8.43 12.82
CA ASN A 272 -29.20 7.34 11.86
C ASN A 272 -27.78 7.30 11.28
N VAL A 273 -27.26 6.10 11.04
CA VAL A 273 -25.94 5.88 10.44
C VAL A 273 -26.06 4.87 9.32
N ILE A 274 -25.86 5.33 8.09
CA ILE A 274 -25.88 4.49 6.90
C ILE A 274 -24.43 4.12 6.58
N LYS A 275 -24.12 2.82 6.69
CA LYS A 275 -22.77 2.30 6.45
C LYS A 275 -22.62 1.97 4.97
N LEU A 276 -21.66 2.61 4.32
CA LEU A 276 -21.29 2.29 2.95
C LEU A 276 -20.57 0.94 2.90
N ASN A 277 -20.92 0.14 1.90
CA ASN A 277 -20.28 -1.14 1.63
C ASN A 277 -19.69 -1.17 0.21
N LYS A 278 -18.81 -2.14 -0.07
CA LYS A 278 -18.08 -2.20 -1.34
C LYS A 278 -18.99 -2.54 -2.55
N GLY A 279 -20.14 -3.17 -2.31
CA GLY A 279 -21.12 -3.57 -3.33
C GLY A 279 -22.22 -2.53 -3.58
N MET A 280 -22.21 -1.41 -2.85
CA MET A 280 -23.15 -0.31 -3.09
C MET A 280 -22.79 0.41 -4.39
N GLU A 281 -23.81 0.84 -5.13
CA GLU A 281 -23.72 1.71 -6.30
C GLU A 281 -24.74 2.84 -6.18
N VAL A 282 -24.45 3.97 -6.81
CA VAL A 282 -25.39 5.09 -6.90
C VAL A 282 -26.23 4.89 -8.16
N ASP A 283 -27.53 4.66 -8.02
CA ASP A 283 -28.42 4.55 -9.18
C ASP A 283 -28.53 5.91 -9.90
N GLU A 284 -28.43 5.86 -11.22
CA GLU A 284 -28.36 7.02 -12.10
C GLU A 284 -29.63 7.21 -12.95
N ASN A 285 -30.51 6.21 -12.97
CA ASN A 285 -31.57 6.09 -13.97
C ASN A 285 -32.98 6.37 -13.44
N LEU A 286 -33.13 6.65 -12.15
CA LEU A 286 -34.43 6.92 -11.56
C LEU A 286 -34.72 8.43 -11.53
N GLN A 287 -35.37 8.90 -12.59
CA GLN A 287 -36.29 10.04 -12.49
C GLN A 287 -37.58 9.51 -11.85
N GLY A 288 -37.60 9.48 -10.52
CA GLY A 288 -38.76 8.99 -9.78
C GLY A 288 -39.97 9.89 -10.02
N ASN A 289 -41.11 9.28 -10.34
CA ASN A 289 -42.44 9.89 -10.25
C ASN A 289 -42.84 10.06 -8.76
N CYS A 290 -41.98 10.73 -8.01
CA CYS A 290 -41.99 10.86 -6.56
C CYS A 290 -42.18 12.34 -6.19
N GLU A 291 -42.46 12.61 -4.91
CA GLU A 291 -42.62 13.98 -4.37
C GLU A 291 -41.39 14.88 -4.61
N TYR A 292 -40.20 14.29 -4.80
CA TYR A 292 -38.94 14.99 -5.05
C TYR A 292 -38.35 14.61 -6.42
N HIS A 293 -37.79 15.60 -7.12
CA HIS A 293 -37.16 15.42 -8.44
C HIS A 293 -35.68 15.01 -8.36
N HIS A 294 -35.07 15.13 -7.19
CA HIS A 294 -33.61 15.03 -6.97
C HIS A 294 -33.27 13.86 -6.04
N ILE A 295 -33.47 12.63 -6.51
CA ILE A 295 -33.38 11.41 -5.69
C ILE A 295 -32.07 10.66 -5.94
N ILE A 296 -31.40 10.25 -4.85
CA ILE A 296 -30.22 9.39 -4.85
C ILE A 296 -30.59 8.06 -4.19
N ILE A 297 -30.31 6.94 -4.85
CA ILE A 297 -30.49 5.60 -4.28
C ILE A 297 -29.15 4.90 -4.21
N LEU A 298 -28.84 4.35 -3.04
CA LEU A 298 -27.70 3.45 -2.85
C LEU A 298 -28.18 2.01 -3.00
N THR A 299 -28.07 1.48 -4.22
CA THR A 299 -28.44 0.10 -4.55
C THR A 299 -27.32 -0.85 -4.13
N CYS A 300 -27.66 -2.02 -3.61
CA CYS A 300 -26.68 -3.04 -3.24
C CYS A 300 -27.28 -4.41 -3.54
N THR A 301 -26.56 -5.27 -4.28
CA THR A 301 -27.08 -6.57 -4.73
C THR A 301 -27.47 -7.51 -3.58
N ASN A 302 -26.98 -7.24 -2.37
CA ASN A 302 -27.06 -8.15 -1.22
C ASN A 302 -27.77 -7.53 -0.01
N ASP A 303 -28.21 -6.26 -0.06
CA ASP A 303 -28.92 -5.63 1.07
C ASP A 303 -30.44 -5.76 0.92
N GLU A 304 -31.12 -6.00 2.04
CA GLU A 304 -32.58 -6.00 2.10
C GLU A 304 -33.19 -4.60 2.00
N LYS A 305 -32.38 -3.55 2.25
CA LYS A 305 -32.84 -2.16 2.28
C LYS A 305 -31.85 -1.24 1.57
N GLU A 306 -32.33 -0.59 0.52
CA GLU A 306 -31.60 0.43 -0.23
C GLU A 306 -31.83 1.80 0.42
N PRO A 307 -30.78 2.50 0.88
CA PRO A 307 -30.91 3.87 1.35
C PRO A 307 -31.34 4.80 0.20
N VAL A 308 -32.42 5.55 0.42
CA VAL A 308 -32.97 6.52 -0.53
C VAL A 308 -32.93 7.91 0.10
N PHE A 309 -32.34 8.85 -0.64
CA PHE A 309 -32.18 10.24 -0.26
C PHE A 309 -32.85 11.15 -1.28
N ALA A 310 -33.34 12.30 -0.85
CA ALA A 310 -33.69 13.41 -1.72
C ALA A 310 -32.93 14.67 -1.31
N CYS A 311 -32.55 15.48 -2.30
CA CYS A 311 -31.88 16.77 -2.12
C CYS A 311 -32.87 17.93 -2.35
N GLU A 312 -32.66 19.06 -1.68
CA GLU A 312 -33.49 20.26 -1.85
C GLU A 312 -33.30 20.91 -3.22
N SER A 313 -32.07 20.86 -3.77
CA SER A 313 -31.70 21.51 -5.02
C SER A 313 -31.01 20.55 -6.00
N GLU A 314 -31.04 20.92 -7.28
CA GLU A 314 -30.28 20.23 -8.33
C GLU A 314 -28.77 20.31 -8.09
N GLU A 315 -28.28 21.41 -7.53
CA GLU A 315 -26.87 21.59 -7.20
C GLU A 315 -26.43 20.60 -6.11
N ASP A 316 -27.20 20.51 -5.02
CA ASP A 316 -26.93 19.56 -3.93
C ASP A 316 -26.99 18.13 -4.44
N PHE A 317 -27.95 17.82 -5.31
CA PHE A 317 -28.06 16.51 -5.92
C PHE A 317 -26.78 16.11 -6.66
N HIS A 318 -26.29 16.95 -7.57
CA HIS A 318 -25.06 16.67 -8.31
C HIS A 318 -23.85 16.58 -7.39
N LYS A 319 -23.77 17.45 -6.37
CA LYS A 319 -22.68 17.48 -5.40
C LYS A 319 -22.64 16.19 -4.55
N TRP A 320 -23.75 15.82 -3.93
CA TRP A 320 -23.87 14.59 -3.14
C TRP A 320 -23.65 13.36 -4.00
N LYS A 321 -24.24 13.29 -5.20
CA LYS A 321 -24.05 12.19 -6.15
C LYS A 321 -22.59 12.00 -6.50
N LYS A 322 -21.88 13.07 -6.85
CA LYS A 322 -20.45 13.04 -7.18
C LYS A 322 -19.61 12.54 -6.00
N VAL A 323 -19.82 13.09 -4.81
CA VAL A 323 -19.02 12.74 -3.62
C VAL A 323 -19.31 11.31 -3.16
N LEU A 324 -20.56 10.84 -3.21
CA LEU A 324 -20.91 9.45 -2.89
C LEU A 324 -20.28 8.45 -3.85
N ARG A 325 -20.31 8.73 -5.17
CA ARG A 325 -19.61 7.90 -6.16
C ARG A 325 -18.12 7.83 -5.87
N GLN A 326 -17.48 8.97 -5.58
CA GLN A 326 -16.06 9.01 -5.23
C GLN A 326 -15.76 8.20 -3.96
N ALA A 327 -16.56 8.36 -2.90
CA ALA A 327 -16.39 7.63 -1.65
C ALA A 327 -16.53 6.10 -1.83
N LEU A 328 -17.41 5.63 -2.73
CA LEU A 328 -17.53 4.20 -3.05
C LEU A 328 -16.30 3.68 -3.81
N VAL A 329 -15.73 4.48 -4.72
CA VAL A 329 -14.48 4.15 -5.41
C VAL A 329 -13.32 4.06 -4.41
N ASP A 330 -13.18 5.07 -3.54
CA ASP A 330 -12.14 5.10 -2.50
C ASP A 330 -12.29 3.93 -1.53
N LEU A 331 -13.52 3.62 -1.09
CA LEU A 331 -13.82 2.49 -0.21
C LEU A 331 -13.43 1.13 -0.82
N ARG A 332 -13.62 0.96 -2.13
CA ARG A 332 -13.24 -0.28 -2.82
C ARG A 332 -11.72 -0.42 -2.90
N ALA A 333 -11.03 0.68 -3.24
CA ALA A 333 -9.60 0.70 -3.46
C ALA A 333 -8.80 0.60 -2.15
N TRP A 334 -9.13 1.43 -1.16
CA TRP A 334 -8.46 1.48 0.15
C TRP A 334 -9.00 0.47 1.16
N LYS A 335 -10.09 -0.24 0.83
CA LYS A 335 -10.60 -1.37 1.60
C LYS A 335 -10.87 -1.01 3.07
N GLN A 336 -10.15 -1.63 4.00
CA GLN A 336 -10.34 -1.43 5.44
C GLN A 336 -9.73 -0.13 5.94
N THR A 337 -8.66 0.36 5.29
CA THR A 337 -7.97 1.60 5.70
C THR A 337 -8.86 2.83 5.52
N TYR A 338 -9.78 2.78 4.55
CA TYR A 338 -10.80 3.81 4.38
C TYR A 338 -11.80 3.86 5.55
N LYS A 339 -12.05 2.73 6.24
CA LYS A 339 -13.06 2.64 7.30
C LYS A 339 -12.52 3.02 8.68
N TYR A 340 -11.29 2.64 8.98
CA TYR A 340 -10.71 2.75 10.32
C TYR A 340 -9.71 3.91 10.40
N ASN A 341 -9.63 4.54 11.57
CA ASN A 341 -8.56 5.50 11.86
C ASN A 341 -7.28 4.71 12.13
N ILE A 342 -6.41 4.61 11.13
CA ILE A 342 -5.04 4.16 11.34
C ILE A 342 -4.22 5.42 11.54
N VAL A 343 -3.61 5.55 12.72
CA VAL A 343 -2.76 6.70 13.04
C VAL A 343 -1.38 6.47 12.44
N LEU A 344 -0.93 7.37 11.58
CA LEU A 344 0.45 7.38 11.12
C LEU A 344 1.34 7.88 12.25
N THR A 345 2.47 7.22 12.46
CA THR A 345 3.52 7.70 13.37
C THR A 345 4.37 8.73 12.64
N ASP A 346 4.86 9.74 13.36
CA ASP A 346 5.72 10.77 12.78
C ASP A 346 7.01 10.15 12.21
N PRO A 347 7.45 10.60 11.02
CA PRO A 347 8.64 10.05 10.39
C PRO A 347 9.88 10.35 11.25
N THR A 348 10.77 9.36 11.36
CA THR A 348 12.07 9.58 12.00
C THR A 348 12.94 10.50 11.14
N PRO A 349 13.63 11.49 11.73
CA PRO A 349 14.58 12.32 10.99
C PRO A 349 15.65 11.44 10.34
N ARG A 350 15.92 11.65 9.05
CA ARG A 350 16.92 10.88 8.31
C ARG A 350 18.30 11.07 8.94
N LYS A 351 18.84 10.01 9.54
CA LYS A 351 20.21 9.99 10.06
C LYS A 351 21.13 9.54 8.94
N LEU A 352 21.99 10.43 8.46
CA LEU A 352 23.07 10.02 7.57
C LEU A 352 24.05 9.14 8.34
N PRO A 353 24.63 8.08 7.72
CA PRO A 353 25.67 7.29 8.34
C PRO A 353 26.82 8.20 8.80
N VAL A 354 27.30 8.04 10.03
CA VAL A 354 28.30 8.93 10.67
C VAL A 354 29.58 9.11 9.83
N PHE A 355 29.87 8.17 8.93
CA PHE A 355 31.08 8.12 8.11
C PHE A 355 30.88 8.41 6.62
N SER A 356 29.65 8.76 6.17
CA SER A 356 29.37 9.01 4.75
C SER A 356 28.51 10.27 4.54
N ARG A 357 28.83 11.04 3.49
CA ARG A 357 27.98 12.14 2.99
C ARG A 357 26.97 11.68 1.92
N MET A 358 26.95 10.38 1.59
CA MET A 358 26.10 9.77 0.57
C MET A 358 25.10 8.80 1.21
N SER A 359 23.97 8.54 0.56
CA SER A 359 22.99 7.55 1.02
C SER A 359 23.60 6.14 1.00
N LEU A 360 23.04 5.20 1.78
CA LEU A 360 23.41 3.79 1.72
C LEU A 360 22.95 3.17 0.39
N TYR A 361 21.82 3.64 -0.15
CA TYR A 361 21.35 3.26 -1.48
C TYR A 361 22.38 3.54 -2.58
N ASP A 362 22.99 4.73 -2.58
CA ASP A 362 23.99 5.12 -3.60
C ASP A 362 25.31 4.35 -3.48
N GLN A 363 25.51 3.61 -2.37
CA GLN A 363 26.69 2.79 -2.12
C GLN A 363 26.49 1.33 -2.57
N ILE A 364 25.31 0.98 -3.08
CA ILE A 364 25.05 -0.35 -3.65
C ILE A 364 25.43 -0.33 -5.12
N ASP A 365 26.36 -1.20 -5.51
CA ASP A 365 26.76 -1.34 -6.92
C ASP A 365 25.61 -1.95 -7.74
N VAL A 366 25.08 -1.19 -8.68
CA VAL A 366 24.06 -1.67 -9.62
C VAL A 366 24.71 -2.20 -10.89
N GLU A 367 24.99 -3.50 -10.93
CA GLU A 367 25.32 -4.17 -12.21
C GLU A 367 24.04 -4.23 -13.07
N ILE A 368 23.98 -3.41 -14.12
CA ILE A 368 22.99 -3.51 -15.18
C ILE A 368 23.47 -4.62 -16.11
N THR A 369 22.81 -5.77 -16.10
CA THR A 369 23.01 -6.78 -17.15
C THR A 369 22.43 -6.20 -18.43
N VAL A 370 23.29 -5.65 -19.28
CA VAL A 370 22.93 -5.38 -20.67
C VAL A 370 22.84 -6.75 -21.33
N ASP A 371 21.63 -7.16 -21.74
CA ASP A 371 21.49 -8.30 -22.63
C ASP A 371 22.21 -7.95 -23.93
N ASP A 372 23.45 -8.43 -24.08
CA ASP A 372 24.20 -8.37 -25.33
C ASP A 372 23.54 -9.33 -26.33
N ASP A 373 22.44 -8.90 -26.94
CA ASP A 373 21.94 -9.46 -28.20
C ASP A 373 22.90 -9.04 -29.33
N LEU A 374 24.08 -9.66 -29.35
CA LEU A 374 24.93 -9.66 -30.54
C LEU A 374 24.39 -10.71 -31.52
N GLU A 375 23.57 -10.27 -32.46
CA GLU A 375 23.25 -11.03 -33.67
C GLU A 375 24.56 -11.36 -34.41
N GLU A 376 24.99 -12.63 -34.34
CA GLU A 376 26.01 -13.18 -35.24
C GLU A 376 25.45 -13.17 -36.68
N GLU A 377 25.91 -12.21 -37.48
CA GLU A 377 25.76 -12.23 -38.94
C GLU A 377 26.39 -13.51 -39.52
N PRO A 378 25.65 -14.33 -40.30
CA PRO A 378 26.20 -15.55 -40.86
C PRO A 378 27.22 -15.25 -41.95
N SER A 379 28.44 -15.79 -41.75
CA SER A 379 29.53 -15.78 -42.71
C SER A 379 29.07 -16.26 -44.09
N LYS A 380 29.20 -15.40 -45.11
CA LYS A 380 29.15 -15.82 -46.51
C LYS A 380 30.41 -16.63 -46.83
N SER A 381 30.23 -17.92 -47.10
CA SER A 381 31.22 -18.76 -47.77
C SER A 381 31.28 -18.41 -49.26
N GLU A 382 32.48 -18.13 -49.77
CA GLU A 382 32.84 -18.20 -51.20
C GLU A 382 32.88 -19.65 -51.70
#